data_AF-A0A957V5G1-F1
#
_entry.id   AF-A0A957V5G1-F1
#
_cell.length_a   1.000
_cell.length_b   1.000
_cell.length_c   1.000
_cell.angle_alpha   90.00
_cell.angle_beta   90.00
_cell.angle_gamma   90.00
#
_symmetry.space_group_name_H-M   'P 1'
#
loop_
_entity.id
_entity.type
_entity.pdbx_description
1 polymer ?
#
loop_
_entity_poly.entity_id
_entity_poly.type
_entity_poly.pdbx_seq_one_letter_code
_entity_poly.pdbx_strand_id
1 'polypeptide(L)'
;MAGQNHNGALTDAAILKALSTVQEPELHNDLVSLNMIRDITISGGDVGFTIVLTTPACPLRAQMEQEAVAAVKAIAGVETVSVRFTADVRADHRIIGKLNIPVKNIIAVASGKGGVGKSTVSTNLAVSLALDGAKVGVLDADIYGPNIPMMFGLSGRPRVENNKMVPFER
;
A
#
# COMPACT_ATOMS: atom_id res chain seq x y z
N MET A 1 41.06 8.87 32.23
CA MET A 1 42.11 8.58 31.23
C MET A 1 41.96 7.13 30.80
N ALA A 2 42.19 6.87 29.50
CA ALA A 2 42.12 5.59 28.78
C ALA A 2 40.70 5.03 28.52
N GLY A 3 40.23 4.83 27.30
CA GLY A 3 40.83 5.05 25.99
C GLY A 3 39.75 5.08 24.91
N GLN A 4 39.87 6.04 24.00
CA GLN A 4 39.15 6.07 22.73
C GLN A 4 39.77 4.99 21.83
N ASN A 5 38.98 3.99 21.45
CA ASN A 5 39.32 3.13 20.31
C ASN A 5 38.59 3.67 19.08
N HIS A 6 39.29 4.49 18.30
CA HIS A 6 38.93 4.79 16.92
C HIS A 6 39.28 3.58 16.05
N ASN A 7 38.27 2.84 15.63
CA ASN A 7 38.34 1.92 14.50
C ASN A 7 37.05 2.10 13.68
N GLY A 8 37.14 2.04 12.36
CA GLY A 8 36.04 2.35 11.43
C GLY A 8 34.85 1.39 11.55
N ALA A 9 34.06 1.56 12.61
CA ALA A 9 32.88 0.75 12.87
C ALA A 9 31.75 1.17 11.93
N LEU A 10 31.19 0.19 11.21
CA LEU A 10 29.90 0.32 10.55
C LEU A 10 28.86 0.78 11.57
N THR A 11 28.21 1.91 11.30
CA THR A 11 27.22 2.52 12.18
C THR A 11 25.93 2.80 11.41
N ASP A 12 24.81 2.78 12.11
CA ASP A 12 23.50 3.12 11.55
C ASP A 12 23.52 4.50 10.88
N ALA A 13 24.22 5.46 11.48
CA ALA A 13 24.38 6.81 10.93
C ALA A 13 25.13 6.81 9.58
N ALA A 14 26.14 5.96 9.39
CA ALA A 14 26.84 5.83 8.12
C ALA A 14 25.94 5.21 7.04
N ILE A 15 25.13 4.22 7.40
CA ILE A 15 24.15 3.58 6.51
C ILE A 15 23.06 4.58 6.11
N LEU A 16 22.47 5.29 7.07
CA LEU A 16 21.46 6.32 6.80
C LEU A 16 22.02 7.43 5.90
N LYS A 17 23.25 7.88 6.14
CA LYS A 17 23.90 8.88 5.27
C LYS A 17 24.13 8.37 3.84
N ALA A 18 24.45 7.09 3.67
CA ALA A 18 24.55 6.50 2.34
C ALA A 18 23.17 6.38 1.67
N LEU A 19 22.15 5.94 2.42
CA LEU A 19 20.79 5.78 1.90
C LEU A 19 20.09 7.11 1.59
N SER A 20 20.51 8.23 2.19
CA SER A 20 19.97 9.56 1.87
C SER A 20 20.37 10.07 0.48
N THR A 21 21.24 9.37 -0.26
CA THR A 21 21.55 9.71 -1.66
C THR A 21 20.58 9.05 -2.64
N VAL A 22 19.83 8.03 -2.19
CA VAL A 22 18.88 7.29 -3.02
C VAL A 22 17.56 8.03 -3.05
N GLN A 23 17.08 8.34 -4.25
CA GLN A 23 15.87 9.12 -4.47
C GLN A 23 14.65 8.23 -4.65
N GLU A 24 13.53 8.64 -4.07
CA GLU A 24 12.22 8.10 -4.40
C GLU A 24 11.69 8.81 -5.67
N PRO A 25 11.51 8.10 -6.80
CA PRO A 25 11.26 8.74 -8.08
C PRO A 25 9.90 9.44 -8.19
N GLU A 26 8.89 8.98 -7.44
CA GLU A 26 7.53 9.51 -7.47
C GLU A 26 7.33 10.69 -6.51
N LEU A 27 8.05 10.67 -5.38
CA LEU A 27 7.96 11.68 -4.32
C LEU A 27 9.07 12.72 -4.40
N HIS A 28 10.02 12.55 -5.32
CA HIS A 28 11.12 13.48 -5.61
C HIS A 28 11.93 13.89 -4.35
N ASN A 29 12.15 12.94 -3.45
CA ASN A 29 12.88 13.15 -2.20
C ASN A 29 13.59 11.87 -1.77
N ASP A 30 14.56 11.95 -0.86
CA ASP A 30 15.37 10.79 -0.48
C ASP A 30 14.66 9.85 0.51
N LEU A 31 15.06 8.57 0.50
CA LEU A 31 14.44 7.52 1.32
C LEU A 31 14.49 7.79 2.83
N VAL A 32 15.50 8.51 3.31
CA VAL A 32 15.69 8.80 4.73
C VAL A 32 14.83 9.99 5.16
N SER A 33 14.80 11.07 4.38
CA SER A 33 13.92 12.22 4.61
C SER A 33 12.44 11.83 4.54
N LEU A 34 12.09 10.85 3.71
CA LEU A 34 10.74 10.28 3.62
C LEU A 34 10.42 9.28 4.74
N ASN A 35 11.37 9.02 5.67
CA ASN A 35 11.23 8.07 6.76
C ASN A 35 10.84 6.65 6.27
N MET A 36 11.39 6.25 5.11
CA MET A 36 11.12 4.97 4.46
C MET A 36 12.10 3.87 4.87
N ILE A 37 13.18 4.19 5.59
CA ILE A 37 14.14 3.19 6.05
C ILE A 37 13.78 2.75 7.48
N ARG A 38 13.62 1.44 7.71
CA ARG A 38 13.38 0.83 9.02
C ARG A 38 14.24 -0.41 9.23
N ASP A 39 14.31 -0.87 10.47
CA ASP A 39 14.92 -2.16 10.86
C ASP A 39 16.36 -2.35 10.34
N ILE A 40 17.21 -1.34 10.52
CA ILE A 40 18.63 -1.44 10.17
C ILE A 40 19.29 -2.47 11.11
N THR A 41 20.00 -3.42 10.51
CA THR A 41 20.74 -4.46 11.20
C THR A 41 22.16 -4.51 10.65
N ILE A 42 23.13 -4.58 11.56
CA ILE A 42 24.56 -4.65 11.23
C ILE A 42 25.13 -5.86 11.97
N SER A 43 25.71 -6.80 11.23
CA SER A 43 26.36 -7.99 11.78
C SER A 43 27.71 -8.20 11.10
N GLY A 44 28.75 -7.60 11.68
CA GLY A 44 30.07 -7.58 11.03
C GLY A 44 30.01 -6.78 9.72
N GLY A 45 30.28 -7.46 8.60
CA GLY A 45 30.16 -6.88 7.25
C GLY A 45 28.78 -7.05 6.60
N ASP A 46 27.85 -7.74 7.25
CA ASP A 46 26.51 -7.96 6.74
C ASP A 46 25.58 -6.84 7.18
N VAL A 47 24.97 -6.15 6.22
CA VAL A 47 24.03 -5.06 6.46
C VAL A 47 22.64 -5.44 5.95
N GLY A 48 21.62 -5.27 6.78
CA GLY A 48 20.22 -5.47 6.42
C GLY A 48 19.38 -4.25 6.74
N PHE A 49 18.41 -3.92 5.88
CA PHE A 49 17.43 -2.87 6.16
C PHE A 49 16.12 -3.09 5.39
N THR A 50 15.07 -2.45 5.87
CA THR A 50 13.74 -2.48 5.26
C THR A 50 13.43 -1.13 4.62
N ILE A 51 13.05 -1.14 3.33
CA ILE A 51 12.45 0.00 2.63
C ILE A 51 10.92 -0.13 2.71
N VAL A 52 10.28 0.85 3.34
CA VAL A 52 8.85 0.98 3.54
C VAL A 52 8.26 1.87 2.45
N LEU A 53 7.57 1.27 1.50
CA LEU A 53 6.92 1.97 0.40
C LEU A 53 5.55 2.52 0.82
N THR A 54 5.09 3.56 0.13
CA THR A 54 3.72 4.10 0.29
C THR A 54 2.66 3.22 -0.35
N THR A 55 3.03 2.42 -1.37
CA THR A 55 2.17 1.45 -2.02
C THR A 55 2.93 0.14 -2.29
N PRO A 56 2.24 -1.02 -2.34
CA PRO A 56 2.88 -2.30 -2.63
C PRO A 56 3.28 -2.46 -4.10
N ALA A 57 2.76 -1.62 -5.00
CA ALA A 57 2.97 -1.69 -6.43
C ALA A 57 3.85 -0.52 -6.91
N CYS A 58 5.10 -0.47 -6.45
CA CYS A 58 6.09 0.44 -7.03
C CYS A 58 6.80 -0.28 -8.21
N PRO A 59 6.58 0.14 -9.47
CA PRO A 59 7.24 -0.47 -10.63
C PRO A 59 8.77 -0.26 -10.60
N LEU A 60 9.25 0.68 -9.79
CA LEU A 60 10.66 1.06 -9.66
C LEU A 60 11.37 0.38 -8.49
N ARG A 61 10.74 -0.60 -7.82
CA ARG A 61 11.33 -1.37 -6.70
C ARG A 61 12.73 -1.88 -7.03
N ALA A 62 12.91 -2.48 -8.21
CA ALA A 62 14.19 -3.07 -8.61
C ALA A 62 15.29 -2.02 -8.78
N GLN A 63 14.95 -0.83 -9.30
CA GLN A 63 15.89 0.27 -9.45
C GLN A 63 16.31 0.81 -8.07
N MET A 64 15.33 1.07 -7.19
CA MET A 64 15.60 1.54 -5.83
C MET A 64 16.45 0.54 -5.04
N GLU A 65 16.20 -0.76 -5.20
CA GLU A 65 17.00 -1.82 -4.59
C GLU A 65 18.45 -1.76 -5.05
N GLN A 66 18.68 -1.65 -6.35
CA GLN A 66 20.03 -1.58 -6.92
C GLN A 66 20.79 -0.34 -6.43
N GLU A 67 20.15 0.82 -6.44
CA GLU A 67 20.73 2.08 -5.97
C GLU A 67 21.04 2.03 -4.47
N ALA A 68 20.13 1.50 -3.65
CA ALA A 68 20.33 1.34 -2.21
C ALA A 68 21.45 0.35 -1.88
N VAL A 69 21.50 -0.79 -2.57
CA VAL A 69 22.60 -1.76 -2.41
C VAL A 69 23.93 -1.14 -2.83
N ALA A 70 23.98 -0.42 -3.94
CA ALA A 70 25.20 0.24 -4.41
C ALA A 70 25.70 1.31 -3.42
N ALA A 71 24.79 2.12 -2.88
CA ALA A 71 25.12 3.16 -1.90
C ALA A 71 25.70 2.56 -0.60
N VAL A 72 25.10 1.48 -0.08
CA VAL A 72 25.57 0.83 1.16
C VAL A 72 26.85 0.03 0.95
N LYS A 73 27.01 -0.65 -0.20
CA LYS A 73 28.26 -1.37 -0.54
C LYS A 73 29.48 -0.46 -0.71
N ALA A 74 29.27 0.83 -0.97
CA ALA A 74 30.37 1.80 -1.05
C ALA A 74 30.99 2.12 0.32
N ILE A 75 30.35 1.71 1.43
CA ILE A 75 30.87 1.91 2.79
C ILE A 75 31.95 0.86 3.08
N ALA A 76 33.10 1.32 3.56
CA ALA A 76 34.19 0.43 3.96
C ALA A 76 33.75 -0.54 5.08
N GLY A 77 34.00 -1.82 4.88
CA GLY A 77 33.64 -2.89 5.82
C GLY A 77 32.34 -3.62 5.48
N VAL A 78 31.57 -3.18 4.49
CA VAL A 78 30.36 -3.89 4.02
C VAL A 78 30.75 -5.00 3.04
N GLU A 79 30.32 -6.23 3.35
CA GLU A 79 30.53 -7.41 2.50
C GLU A 79 29.23 -7.79 1.80
N THR A 80 28.13 -7.87 2.56
CA THR A 80 26.81 -8.22 2.02
C THR A 80 25.76 -7.18 2.40
N VAL A 81 24.77 -7.00 1.52
CA VAL A 81 23.64 -6.11 1.74
C VAL A 81 22.36 -6.89 1.44
N SER A 82 21.43 -6.89 2.40
CA SER A 82 20.10 -7.46 2.25
C SER A 82 19.04 -6.37 2.37
N VAL A 83 18.19 -6.26 1.35
CA VAL A 83 17.11 -5.27 1.32
C VAL A 83 15.79 -6.01 1.42
N ARG A 84 14.95 -5.60 2.36
CA ARG A 84 13.56 -6.05 2.44
C ARG A 84 12.65 -4.90 2.03
N PHE A 85 11.58 -5.23 1.32
CA PHE A 85 10.54 -4.26 1.01
C PHE A 85 9.26 -4.60 1.75
N THR A 86 8.67 -3.58 2.35
CA THR A 86 7.32 -3.63 2.89
C THR A 86 6.53 -2.43 2.38
N ALA A 87 5.22 -2.41 2.60
CA ALA A 87 4.38 -1.26 2.29
C ALA A 87 3.60 -0.87 3.55
N ASP A 88 3.64 0.41 3.90
CA ASP A 88 2.84 1.00 4.98
C ASP A 88 1.80 1.91 4.33
N VAL A 89 0.69 1.30 3.91
CA VAL A 89 -0.43 2.02 3.33
C VAL A 89 -1.21 2.66 4.48
N ARG A 90 -1.04 3.96 4.66
CA ARG A 90 -1.79 4.72 5.67
C ARG A 90 -3.28 4.52 5.43
N ALA A 91 -3.95 3.87 6.37
CA ALA A 91 -5.40 3.74 6.35
C ALA A 91 -6.03 5.12 6.60
N ASP A 92 -6.89 5.57 5.68
CA ASP A 92 -7.69 6.78 5.90
C ASP A 92 -8.82 6.47 6.90
N HIS A 93 -8.52 6.68 8.19
CA HIS A 93 -9.47 6.43 9.27
C HIS A 93 -10.61 7.46 9.36
N ARG A 94 -10.63 8.52 8.54
CA ARG A 94 -11.68 9.57 8.64
C ARG A 94 -13.08 9.02 8.36
N ILE A 95 -13.19 8.05 7.47
CA ILE A 95 -14.46 7.39 7.11
C ILE A 95 -14.61 6.07 7.89
N ILE A 96 -13.54 5.25 7.93
CA ILE A 96 -13.57 3.91 8.55
C ILE A 96 -13.74 4.00 10.08
N GLY A 97 -13.26 5.05 10.74
CA GLY A 97 -13.41 5.23 12.19
C GLY A 97 -14.83 5.62 12.64
N LYS A 98 -15.69 6.09 11.73
CA LYS A 98 -17.07 6.53 12.04
C LYS A 98 -18.13 5.47 11.76
N LEU A 99 -17.81 4.51 10.90
CA LEU A 99 -18.73 3.46 10.46
C LEU A 99 -18.09 2.11 10.80
N ASN A 100 -18.64 1.41 11.80
CA ASN A 100 -18.17 0.07 12.18
C ASN A 100 -18.65 -0.98 11.13
N ILE A 101 -18.15 -0.84 9.89
CA ILE A 101 -18.44 -1.71 8.77
C ILE A 101 -17.19 -2.57 8.54
N PRO A 102 -17.29 -3.90 8.46
CA PRO A 102 -16.15 -4.81 8.33
C PRO A 102 -15.58 -4.82 6.89
N VAL A 103 -15.29 -3.65 6.31
CA VAL A 103 -14.70 -3.48 4.98
C VAL A 103 -13.41 -2.69 5.06
N LYS A 104 -12.40 -3.11 4.29
CA LYS A 104 -11.07 -2.47 4.29
C LYS A 104 -11.04 -1.16 3.51
N ASN A 105 -11.82 -1.09 2.42
CA ASN A 105 -11.84 0.03 1.50
C ASN A 105 -13.28 0.34 1.07
N ILE A 106 -13.60 1.62 0.84
CA ILE A 106 -14.89 2.07 0.31
C ILE A 106 -14.62 2.92 -0.93
N ILE A 107 -15.17 2.52 -2.07
CA ILE A 107 -15.07 3.28 -3.33
C ILE A 107 -16.46 3.85 -3.64
N ALA A 108 -16.58 5.17 -3.60
CA ALA A 108 -17.81 5.85 -3.96
C ALA A 108 -17.82 6.15 -5.46
N VAL A 109 -18.80 5.60 -6.19
CA VAL A 109 -19.04 5.90 -7.61
C VAL A 109 -20.31 6.73 -7.72
N ALA A 110 -20.18 8.01 -8.09
CA ALA A 110 -21.28 8.96 -8.15
C ALA A 110 -21.37 9.65 -9.50
N SER A 111 -22.57 10.09 -9.87
CA SER A 111 -22.84 10.94 -11.04
C SER A 111 -23.92 11.96 -10.70
N GLY A 112 -23.81 13.17 -11.24
CA GLY A 112 -24.85 14.20 -11.16
C GLY A 112 -25.94 14.11 -12.25
N LYS A 113 -25.83 13.16 -13.19
CA LYS A 113 -26.76 13.01 -14.34
C LYS A 113 -27.06 11.53 -14.64
N GLY A 114 -28.26 11.27 -15.16
CA GLY A 114 -28.64 9.95 -15.67
C GLY A 114 -27.93 9.59 -16.97
N GLY A 115 -27.66 8.30 -17.20
CA GLY A 115 -27.11 7.80 -18.47
C GLY A 115 -25.60 7.94 -18.67
N VAL A 116 -24.84 8.46 -17.71
CA VAL A 116 -23.37 8.64 -17.86
C VAL A 116 -22.55 7.36 -17.65
N GLY A 117 -23.20 6.24 -17.36
CA GLY A 117 -22.52 4.96 -17.12
C GLY A 117 -22.06 4.69 -15.68
N LYS A 118 -22.60 5.40 -14.65
CA LYS A 118 -22.31 5.13 -13.22
C LYS A 118 -22.39 3.64 -12.88
N SER A 119 -23.50 3.00 -13.24
CA SER A 119 -23.73 1.58 -12.93
C SER A 119 -22.79 0.68 -13.72
N THR A 120 -22.51 1.01 -14.98
CA THR A 120 -21.55 0.29 -15.81
C THR A 120 -20.14 0.32 -15.22
N VAL A 121 -19.67 1.48 -14.79
CA VAL A 121 -18.36 1.62 -14.13
C VAL A 121 -18.33 0.88 -12.80
N SER A 122 -19.40 1.01 -11.99
CA SER A 122 -19.49 0.35 -10.68
C SER A 122 -19.44 -1.18 -10.81
N THR A 123 -20.22 -1.75 -11.73
CA THR A 123 -20.26 -3.20 -11.97
C THR A 123 -18.93 -3.72 -12.49
N ASN A 124 -18.34 -3.09 -13.51
CA ASN A 124 -17.07 -3.55 -14.06
C ASN A 124 -15.93 -3.42 -13.04
N LEU A 125 -15.88 -2.32 -12.28
CA LEU A 125 -14.88 -2.16 -11.22
C LEU A 125 -15.01 -3.26 -10.16
N ALA A 126 -16.25 -3.58 -9.74
CA ALA A 126 -16.49 -4.64 -8.76
C ALA A 126 -16.06 -6.02 -9.29
N VAL A 127 -16.39 -6.34 -10.53
CA VAL A 127 -16.00 -7.60 -11.18
C VAL A 127 -14.48 -7.69 -11.33
N SER A 128 -13.81 -6.64 -11.81
CA SER A 128 -12.36 -6.63 -11.94
C SER A 128 -11.65 -6.83 -10.60
N LEU A 129 -12.08 -6.13 -9.55
CA LEU A 129 -11.52 -6.32 -8.20
C LEU A 129 -11.74 -7.74 -7.67
N ALA A 130 -12.90 -8.33 -7.94
CA ALA A 130 -13.19 -9.71 -7.56
C ALA A 130 -12.31 -10.71 -8.34
N LEU A 131 -12.10 -10.50 -9.64
CA LEU A 131 -11.20 -11.30 -10.48
C LEU A 131 -9.74 -11.19 -10.01
N ASP A 132 -9.33 -10.03 -9.50
CA ASP A 132 -8.03 -9.81 -8.86
C ASP A 132 -7.94 -10.41 -7.44
N GLY A 133 -8.98 -11.13 -6.98
CA GLY A 133 -8.99 -11.87 -5.73
C GLY A 133 -9.48 -11.09 -4.51
N ALA A 134 -10.01 -9.88 -4.68
CA ALA A 134 -10.58 -9.12 -3.57
C ALA A 134 -11.96 -9.67 -3.16
N LYS A 135 -12.28 -9.57 -1.86
CA LYS A 135 -13.67 -9.73 -1.38
C LYS A 135 -14.42 -8.44 -1.64
N VAL A 136 -15.38 -8.47 -2.55
CA VAL A 136 -16.09 -7.28 -3.03
C VAL A 136 -17.58 -7.38 -2.67
N GLY A 137 -18.14 -6.27 -2.22
CA GLY A 137 -19.59 -6.08 -2.11
C GLY A 137 -19.99 -4.83 -2.90
N VAL A 138 -21.15 -4.88 -3.55
CA VAL A 138 -21.70 -3.72 -4.28
C VAL A 138 -23.00 -3.30 -3.62
N LEU A 139 -23.10 -2.01 -3.29
CA LEU A 139 -24.30 -1.39 -2.75
C LEU A 139 -24.83 -0.38 -3.76
N ASP A 140 -26.02 -0.62 -4.28
CA ASP A 140 -26.72 0.36 -5.13
C ASP A 140 -27.52 1.32 -4.24
N ALA A 141 -27.06 2.56 -4.14
CA ALA A 141 -27.74 3.64 -3.41
C ALA A 141 -28.66 4.48 -4.32
N ASP A 142 -28.89 4.04 -5.55
CA ASP A 142 -29.77 4.71 -6.50
C ASP A 142 -31.25 4.45 -6.14
N ILE A 143 -31.99 5.52 -5.85
CA ILE A 143 -33.41 5.45 -5.45
C ILE A 143 -34.31 5.21 -6.66
N TYR A 144 -33.87 5.58 -7.87
CA TYR A 144 -34.73 5.69 -9.04
C TYR A 144 -34.74 4.46 -9.96
N GLY A 145 -33.88 3.45 -9.72
CA GLY A 145 -33.95 2.20 -10.48
C GLY A 145 -32.88 1.17 -10.10
N PRO A 146 -33.22 -0.13 -10.03
CA PRO A 146 -32.31 -1.19 -9.62
C PRO A 146 -31.36 -1.61 -10.75
N ASN A 147 -30.48 -0.70 -11.16
CA ASN A 147 -29.58 -0.93 -12.29
C ASN A 147 -28.52 -2.00 -11.97
N ILE A 148 -27.96 -1.99 -10.76
CA ILE A 148 -26.89 -2.92 -10.40
C ILE A 148 -27.39 -4.37 -10.27
N PRO A 149 -28.49 -4.69 -9.53
CA PRO A 149 -29.01 -6.05 -9.47
C PRO A 149 -29.31 -6.63 -10.87
N MET A 150 -29.88 -5.82 -11.77
CA MET A 150 -30.14 -6.23 -13.15
C MET A 150 -28.85 -6.57 -13.92
N MET A 151 -27.80 -5.76 -13.79
CA MET A 151 -26.51 -6.02 -14.45
C MET A 151 -25.82 -7.29 -13.94
N PHE A 152 -26.03 -7.65 -12.67
CA PHE A 152 -25.58 -8.92 -12.11
C PHE A 152 -26.54 -10.09 -12.40
N GLY A 153 -27.62 -9.88 -13.17
CA GLY A 153 -28.62 -10.91 -13.45
C GLY A 153 -29.32 -11.42 -12.18
N LEU A 154 -29.44 -10.56 -11.17
CA LEU A 154 -30.12 -10.85 -9.90
C LEU A 154 -31.58 -10.42 -9.99
N SER A 155 -32.45 -11.21 -9.38
CA SER A 155 -33.89 -10.98 -9.32
C SER A 155 -34.41 -11.08 -7.90
N GLY A 156 -35.47 -10.34 -7.60
CA GLY A 156 -36.06 -10.28 -6.27
C GLY A 156 -35.47 -9.17 -5.40
N ARG A 157 -35.92 -9.12 -4.14
CA ARG A 157 -35.44 -8.14 -3.15
C ARG A 157 -34.51 -8.83 -2.17
N PRO A 158 -33.44 -8.15 -1.70
CA PRO A 158 -32.60 -8.70 -0.65
C PRO A 158 -33.46 -8.99 0.58
N ARG A 159 -33.23 -10.14 1.22
CA ARG A 159 -33.89 -10.46 2.48
C ARG A 159 -33.37 -9.53 3.56
N VAL A 160 -34.19 -9.26 4.56
CA VAL A 160 -33.79 -8.51 5.74
C VAL A 160 -33.81 -9.46 6.93
N GLU A 161 -32.65 -9.64 7.55
CA GLU A 161 -32.48 -10.45 8.75
C GLU A 161 -31.75 -9.61 9.81
N ASN A 162 -32.25 -9.59 11.04
CA ASN A 162 -31.66 -8.81 12.14
C ASN A 162 -31.39 -7.33 11.80
N ASN A 163 -32.35 -6.66 11.13
CA ASN A 163 -32.22 -5.28 10.61
C ASN A 163 -31.06 -5.05 9.62
N LYS A 164 -30.55 -6.11 8.99
CA LYS A 164 -29.52 -6.04 7.96
C LYS A 164 -30.03 -6.64 6.65
N MET A 165 -29.70 -5.99 5.54
CA MET A 165 -29.90 -6.59 4.23
C MET A 165 -28.91 -7.74 4.04
N VAL A 166 -29.42 -8.92 3.72
CA VAL A 166 -28.62 -10.08 3.34
C VAL A 166 -28.22 -9.89 1.87
N PRO A 167 -26.91 -9.82 1.56
CA PRO A 167 -26.43 -9.68 0.19
C PRO A 167 -26.84 -10.88 -0.66
N PHE A 168 -27.07 -10.64 -1.96
CA PHE A 168 -27.07 -11.73 -2.93
C PHE A 168 -25.62 -12.20 -3.16
N GLU A 169 -25.44 -13.50 -3.33
CA GLU A 169 -24.13 -14.10 -3.67
C GLU A 169 -24.09 -14.47 -5.15
N ARG A 170 -22.96 -14.18 -5.81
CA ARG A 170 -22.66 -14.57 -7.18
C ARG A 170 -21.16 -14.69 -7.41
#